data_AF-A0A9D6BNK0-F1
#
_entry.id   AF-A0A9D6BNK0-F1
#
_cell.length_a   1.000
_cell.length_b   1.000
_cell.length_c   1.000
_cell.angle_alpha   90.00
_cell.angle_beta   90.00
_cell.angle_gamma   90.00
#
_symmetry.space_group_name_H-M   'P 1'
#
loop_
_entity.id
_entity.type
_entity.pdbx_description
1 polymer ?
#
loop_
_entity_poly.entity_id
_entity_poly.type
_entity_poly.pdbx_seq_one_letter_code
_entity_poly.pdbx_strand_id
1 'polypeptide(L)'
;MKASDILSGDPSAKPLLAVLGGDRPAVPPMWLMRQAGRYLPEYRALRADKGGFLELVYDSPAAAEVTLQPLRRFGFDGAILFSDILIVPYAMGQHLWFETGEGPRLSPILAETDLSALTPDFSRFD
;
A
#
# COMPACT_ATOMS: atom_id res chain seq x y z
N MET A 1 -10.26 10.38 -16.29
CA MET A 1 -10.67 11.22 -15.16
C MET A 1 -9.64 12.33 -15.00
N LYS A 2 -10.04 13.60 -15.01
CA LYS A 2 -9.12 14.73 -14.81
C LYS A 2 -8.90 14.93 -13.30
N ALA A 3 -7.74 15.43 -12.90
CA ALA A 3 -7.46 15.72 -11.49
C ALA A 3 -8.47 16.71 -10.85
N SER A 4 -9.09 17.57 -11.68
CA SER A 4 -10.19 18.46 -11.29
C SER A 4 -11.43 17.74 -10.77
N ASP A 5 -11.70 16.53 -11.28
CA ASP A 5 -12.94 15.80 -10.99
C ASP A 5 -12.87 15.13 -9.61
N ILE A 6 -11.67 14.92 -9.08
CA ILE A 6 -11.43 14.32 -7.74
C ILE A 6 -11.74 15.34 -6.63
N LEU A 7 -11.50 16.63 -6.88
CA LEU A 7 -11.65 17.71 -5.91
C LEU A 7 -13.07 18.32 -5.87
N SER A 8 -13.93 18.02 -6.85
CA SER A 8 -15.24 18.66 -7.01
C SER A 8 -16.34 18.12 -6.08
N GLY A 9 -16.08 17.04 -5.32
CA GLY A 9 -17.04 16.49 -4.36
C GLY A 9 -18.26 15.80 -5.00
N ASP A 10 -18.28 15.64 -6.32
CA ASP A 10 -19.36 14.93 -7.04
C ASP A 10 -19.34 13.43 -6.67
N PRO A 11 -20.44 12.86 -6.13
CA PRO A 11 -20.55 11.42 -5.86
C PRO A 11 -20.33 10.56 -7.11
N SER A 12 -20.67 11.08 -8.31
CA SER A 12 -20.42 10.41 -9.58
C SER A 12 -18.92 10.27 -9.90
N ALA A 13 -18.07 11.10 -9.28
CA ALA A 13 -16.62 11.04 -9.39
C ALA A 13 -15.96 10.05 -8.41
N LYS A 14 -16.74 9.42 -7.50
CA LYS A 14 -16.25 8.46 -6.50
C LYS A 14 -17.10 7.19 -6.47
N PRO A 15 -17.20 6.45 -7.60
CA PRO A 15 -18.15 5.35 -7.75
C PRO A 15 -17.92 4.23 -6.73
N LEU A 16 -16.66 3.98 -6.31
CA LEU A 16 -16.35 3.02 -5.25
C LEU A 16 -17.01 3.38 -3.92
N LEU A 17 -16.98 4.66 -3.52
CA LEU A 17 -17.59 5.11 -2.26
C LEU A 17 -19.12 5.09 -2.35
N ALA A 18 -19.69 5.43 -3.50
CA ALA A 18 -21.14 5.36 -3.73
C ALA A 18 -21.68 3.94 -3.51
N VAL A 19 -21.02 2.93 -4.08
CA VAL A 19 -21.41 1.52 -3.87
C VAL A 19 -21.25 1.08 -2.42
N LEU A 20 -20.17 1.49 -1.73
CA LEU A 20 -20.01 1.23 -0.30
C LEU A 20 -21.07 1.94 0.56
N GLY A 21 -21.62 3.05 0.06
CA GLY A 21 -22.75 3.77 0.65
C GLY A 21 -24.13 3.16 0.37
N GLY A 22 -24.21 2.13 -0.49
CA GLY A 22 -25.44 1.40 -0.81
C GLY A 22 -26.01 1.64 -2.22
N ASP A 23 -25.39 2.50 -3.02
CA ASP A 23 -25.83 2.75 -4.39
C ASP A 23 -25.58 1.54 -5.30
N ARG A 24 -26.40 1.41 -6.34
CA ARG A 24 -26.32 0.32 -7.33
C ARG A 24 -26.24 0.88 -8.75
N PRO A 25 -25.07 1.40 -9.17
CA PRO A 25 -24.89 1.94 -10.51
C PRO A 25 -25.02 0.82 -11.56
N ALA A 26 -25.38 1.21 -12.79
CA ALA A 26 -25.48 0.27 -13.91
C ALA A 26 -24.13 -0.39 -14.26
N VAL A 27 -23.02 0.32 -14.02
CA VAL A 27 -21.66 -0.19 -14.17
C VAL A 27 -21.03 -0.26 -12.78
N PRO A 28 -20.70 -1.46 -12.26
CA PRO A 28 -20.02 -1.59 -10.97
C PRO A 28 -18.59 -1.05 -11.04
N PRO A 29 -18.12 -0.27 -10.04
CA PRO A 29 -16.74 0.14 -9.94
C PRO A 29 -15.84 -1.07 -9.67
N MET A 30 -14.57 -1.01 -10.11
CA MET A 30 -13.63 -2.10 -9.96
C MET A 30 -12.22 -1.63 -9.58
N TRP A 31 -11.62 -2.39 -8.67
CA TRP A 31 -10.21 -2.35 -8.29
C TRP A 31 -9.78 -3.78 -7.94
N LEU A 32 -8.48 -4.03 -7.87
CA LEU A 32 -7.96 -5.37 -7.56
C LEU A 32 -7.05 -5.35 -6.33
N MET A 33 -7.21 -6.36 -5.47
CA MET A 33 -6.22 -6.62 -4.43
C MET A 33 -4.85 -6.85 -5.06
N ARG A 34 -3.81 -6.23 -4.49
CA ARG A 34 -2.44 -6.26 -5.04
C ARG A 34 -2.34 -5.73 -6.48
N GLN A 35 -3.18 -4.76 -6.86
CA GLN A 35 -3.09 -4.09 -8.17
C GLN A 35 -1.74 -3.45 -8.45
N ALA A 36 -0.98 -3.06 -7.44
CA ALA A 36 0.41 -2.63 -7.59
C ALA A 36 1.35 -3.77 -7.20
N GLY A 37 2.09 -4.33 -8.16
CA GLY A 37 2.95 -5.47 -7.88
C GLY A 37 3.73 -6.04 -9.06
N ARG A 38 4.42 -7.16 -8.81
CA ARG A 38 5.42 -7.79 -9.70
C ARG A 38 4.92 -8.18 -11.10
N TYR A 39 3.62 -8.23 -11.33
CA TYR A 39 3.06 -8.49 -12.65
C TYR A 39 3.23 -7.28 -13.60
N LEU A 40 3.49 -6.09 -13.06
CA LEU A 40 3.83 -4.89 -13.80
C LEU A 40 5.35 -4.77 -14.00
N PRO A 41 5.87 -4.65 -15.23
CA PRO A 41 7.30 -4.42 -15.45
C PRO A 41 7.79 -3.10 -14.85
N GLU A 42 6.99 -2.03 -14.90
CA GLU A 42 7.28 -0.73 -14.29
C GLU A 42 7.46 -0.80 -12.77
N TYR A 43 6.69 -1.65 -12.08
CA TYR A 43 6.88 -1.94 -10.67
C TYR A 43 8.22 -2.64 -10.41
N ARG A 44 8.55 -3.66 -11.22
CA ARG A 44 9.80 -4.42 -11.07
C ARG A 44 11.02 -3.53 -11.25
N ALA A 45 10.97 -2.61 -12.21
CA ALA A 45 12.05 -1.65 -12.47
C ALA A 45 12.26 -0.72 -11.27
N LEU A 46 11.20 -0.08 -10.78
CA LEU A 46 11.28 0.84 -9.64
C LEU A 46 11.70 0.12 -8.34
N ARG A 47 11.21 -1.09 -8.10
CA ARG A 47 11.63 -1.90 -6.95
C ARG A 47 13.12 -2.27 -6.99
N ALA A 48 13.64 -2.58 -8.18
CA ALA A 48 15.06 -2.89 -8.35
C ALA A 48 15.93 -1.66 -8.11
N ASP A 49 15.49 -0.48 -8.58
CA ASP A 49 16.16 0.80 -8.37
C ASP A 49 16.21 1.21 -6.88
N LYS A 50 15.11 1.03 -6.14
CA LYS A 50 15.02 1.38 -4.72
C LYS A 50 15.75 0.44 -3.78
N GLY A 51 16.24 -0.71 -4.26
CA GLY A 51 17.01 -1.65 -3.43
C GLY A 51 16.18 -2.62 -2.60
N GLY A 52 14.86 -2.67 -2.75
CA GLY A 52 14.05 -3.67 -2.06
C GLY A 52 12.58 -3.33 -1.89
N PHE A 53 11.89 -4.14 -1.08
CA PHE A 53 10.49 -3.89 -0.74
C PHE A 53 10.34 -2.83 0.36
N LEU A 54 11.11 -2.91 1.45
CA LEU A 54 11.01 -1.94 2.55
C LEU A 54 11.41 -0.53 2.10
N GLU A 55 12.54 -0.38 1.40
CA GLU A 55 12.97 0.90 0.83
C GLU A 55 11.89 1.55 -0.05
N LEU A 56 11.19 0.72 -0.84
CA LEU A 56 10.09 1.18 -1.68
C LEU A 56 8.86 1.62 -0.88
N VAL A 57 8.60 0.99 0.28
CA VAL A 57 7.48 1.35 1.17
C VAL A 57 7.79 2.63 1.95
N TYR A 58 9.04 2.84 2.37
CA TYR A 58 9.45 4.03 3.14
C TYR A 58 9.70 5.28 2.29
N ASP A 59 10.04 5.12 1.02
CA ASP A 59 10.11 6.24 0.07
C ASP A 59 8.69 6.65 -0.35
N SER A 60 8.17 7.69 0.29
CA SER A 60 6.82 8.22 0.02
C SER A 60 6.58 8.55 -1.47
N PRO A 61 7.48 9.29 -2.16
CA PRO A 61 7.38 9.46 -3.62
C PRO A 61 7.29 8.14 -4.40
N ALA A 62 8.11 7.14 -4.08
CA ALA A 62 8.12 5.87 -4.78
C ALA A 62 6.87 5.03 -4.49
N ALA A 63 6.42 4.98 -3.24
CA ALA A 63 5.17 4.32 -2.85
C ALA A 63 3.96 4.95 -3.56
N ALA A 64 3.92 6.28 -3.67
CA ALA A 64 2.91 7.00 -4.44
C ALA A 64 2.97 6.63 -5.94
N GLU A 65 4.16 6.61 -6.55
CA GLU A 65 4.34 6.21 -7.95
C GLU A 65 3.81 4.80 -8.20
N VAL A 66 4.22 3.82 -7.38
CA VAL A 66 3.77 2.43 -7.46
C VAL A 66 2.25 2.31 -7.33
N THR A 67 1.64 3.08 -6.43
CA THR A 67 0.19 3.12 -6.23
C THR A 67 -0.55 3.57 -7.49
N LEU A 68 0.03 4.49 -8.27
CA LEU A 68 -0.57 5.09 -9.47
C LEU A 68 -0.34 4.29 -10.75
N GLN A 69 0.71 3.47 -10.85
CA GLN A 69 1.01 2.63 -12.02
C GLN A 69 -0.22 1.86 -12.56
N PRO A 70 -0.96 1.07 -11.75
CA PRO A 70 -2.11 0.32 -12.25
C PRO A 70 -3.26 1.22 -12.72
N LEU A 71 -3.45 2.39 -12.11
CA LEU A 71 -4.50 3.33 -12.51
C LEU A 71 -4.24 3.86 -13.92
N ARG A 72 -2.99 4.18 -14.25
CA ARG A 72 -2.62 4.63 -15.61
C ARG A 72 -2.83 3.55 -16.66
N ARG A 73 -2.66 2.28 -16.28
CA ARG A 73 -2.71 1.14 -17.21
C ARG A 73 -4.11 0.59 -17.43
N PHE A 74 -4.95 0.58 -16.39
CA PHE A 74 -6.24 -0.10 -16.42
C PHE A 74 -7.42 0.81 -16.08
N GLY A 75 -7.20 2.02 -15.58
CA GLY A 75 -8.27 2.96 -15.24
C GLY A 75 -9.17 2.50 -14.10
N PHE A 76 -8.63 1.80 -13.09
CA PHE A 76 -9.39 1.35 -11.92
C PHE A 76 -10.10 2.51 -11.21
N ASP A 77 -11.25 2.22 -10.63
CA ASP A 77 -12.09 3.15 -9.86
C ASP A 77 -11.59 3.39 -8.43
N GLY A 78 -10.50 2.71 -8.04
CA GLY A 78 -9.89 2.81 -6.74
C GLY A 78 -8.37 2.63 -6.77
N ALA A 79 -7.69 3.41 -5.95
CA ALA A 79 -6.31 3.18 -5.56
C ALA A 79 -6.28 2.61 -4.13
N ILE A 80 -5.36 1.68 -3.89
CA ILE A 80 -5.02 1.21 -2.55
C ILE A 80 -3.59 1.61 -2.25
N LEU A 81 -3.36 2.19 -1.07
CA LEU A 81 -2.03 2.59 -0.61
C LEU A 81 -1.05 1.42 -0.73
N PHE A 82 0.04 1.63 -1.44
CA PHE A 82 1.17 0.72 -1.41
C PHE A 82 1.90 0.86 -0.06
N SER A 83 1.69 -0.11 0.82
CA SER A 83 2.33 -0.23 2.13
C SER A 83 2.35 -1.70 2.56
N ASP A 84 2.80 -1.99 3.78
CA ASP A 84 2.75 -3.32 4.37
C ASP A 84 2.03 -3.26 5.73
N ILE A 85 1.29 -4.32 6.06
CA ILE A 85 0.60 -4.41 7.35
C ILE A 85 1.59 -4.54 8.52
N LEU A 86 2.80 -5.03 8.25
CA LEU A 86 3.86 -5.23 9.23
C LEU A 86 4.64 -3.95 9.57
N ILE A 87 4.30 -2.81 8.94
CA ILE A 87 4.84 -1.51 9.32
C ILE A 87 4.45 -1.14 10.75
N VAL A 88 3.25 -1.51 11.20
CA VAL A 88 2.79 -1.27 12.59
C VAL A 88 3.67 -1.98 13.63
N PRO A 89 3.85 -3.32 13.59
CA PRO A 89 4.73 -4.00 14.53
C PRO A 89 6.19 -3.52 14.45
N TYR A 90 6.66 -3.20 13.24
CA TYR A 90 7.98 -2.60 13.07
C TYR A 90 8.09 -1.23 13.75
N ALA A 91 7.06 -0.39 13.67
CA ALA A 91 6.99 0.89 14.37
C ALA A 91 6.99 0.74 15.88
N MET A 92 6.35 -0.32 16.38
CA MET A 92 6.31 -0.64 17.81
C MET A 92 7.65 -1.16 18.36
N GLY A 93 8.66 -1.33 17.52
CA GLY A 93 10.01 -1.74 17.94
C GLY A 93 10.38 -3.17 17.59
N GLN A 94 9.50 -3.96 16.95
CA GLN A 94 9.91 -5.26 16.43
C GLN A 94 10.90 -5.10 15.27
N HIS A 95 11.87 -6.00 15.18
CA HIS A 95 12.77 -6.11 14.04
C HIS A 95 12.05 -6.84 12.90
N LEU A 96 12.00 -6.23 11.72
CA LEU A 96 11.39 -6.78 10.50
C LEU A 96 12.48 -7.01 9.45
N TRP A 97 12.53 -8.21 8.89
CA TRP A 97 13.41 -8.54 7.76
C TRP A 97 12.72 -9.49 6.79
N PHE A 98 13.28 -9.61 5.59
CA PHE A 98 12.72 -10.46 4.53
C PHE A 98 13.72 -11.55 4.18
N GLU A 99 13.34 -12.80 4.40
CA GLU A 99 14.12 -13.96 3.96
C GLU A 99 13.70 -14.37 2.55
N THR A 100 14.71 -14.71 1.73
CA THR A 100 14.46 -15.08 0.34
C THR A 100 13.67 -16.38 0.29
N GLY A 101 12.44 -16.31 -0.22
CA GLY A 101 11.55 -17.46 -0.38
C GLY A 101 10.65 -17.76 0.83
N GLU A 102 10.93 -17.17 2.00
CA GLU A 102 10.15 -17.45 3.23
C GLU A 102 9.22 -16.31 3.63
N GLY A 103 9.43 -15.10 3.10
CA GLY A 103 8.60 -13.93 3.39
C GLY A 103 9.12 -13.11 4.57
N PRO A 104 8.30 -12.21 5.12
CA PRO A 104 8.70 -11.34 6.23
C PRO A 104 8.79 -12.12 7.54
N ARG A 105 9.79 -11.77 8.35
CA ARG A 105 10.01 -12.26 9.71
C ARG A 105 9.95 -11.09 10.69
N LEU A 106 9.41 -11.35 11.87
CA LEU A 106 9.35 -10.40 12.97
C LEU A 106 10.04 -10.98 14.21
N SER A 107 10.79 -10.15 14.92
CA SER A 107 11.37 -10.49 16.22
C SER A 107 11.22 -9.32 17.19
N PRO A 108 10.87 -9.56 18.46
CA PRO A 108 10.57 -10.87 19.07
C PRO A 108 9.18 -11.41 18.63
N ILE A 109 8.85 -12.68 18.90
CA ILE A 109 7.54 -13.25 18.55
C ILE A 109 6.46 -12.65 19.45
N LEU A 110 5.42 -12.02 18.87
CA LEU A 110 4.36 -11.33 19.64
C LEU A 110 3.62 -12.25 20.61
N ALA A 111 3.37 -13.50 20.24
CA ALA A 111 2.69 -14.47 21.11
C ALA A 111 3.50 -14.80 22.39
N GLU A 112 4.80 -14.50 22.39
CA GLU A 112 5.75 -14.78 23.47
C GLU A 112 6.26 -13.50 24.14
N THR A 113 5.78 -12.34 23.71
CA THR A 113 6.27 -11.02 24.14
C THR A 113 5.12 -10.19 24.70
N ASP A 114 5.29 -9.65 25.91
CA ASP A 114 4.36 -8.66 26.43
C ASP A 114 4.44 -7.37 25.60
N LEU A 115 3.29 -6.79 25.25
CA LEU A 115 3.21 -5.51 24.57
C LEU A 115 3.95 -4.41 25.33
N SER A 116 3.97 -4.48 26.66
CA SER A 116 4.69 -3.51 27.52
C SER A 116 6.21 -3.53 27.32
N ALA A 117 6.77 -4.61 26.78
CA ALA A 117 8.20 -4.74 26.50
C ALA A 117 8.63 -4.09 25.18
N LEU A 118 7.68 -3.69 24.34
CA LEU A 118 7.93 -3.06 23.05
C LEU A 118 8.16 -1.55 23.21
N THR A 119 9.24 -1.04 22.62
CA THR A 119 9.56 0.40 22.62
C THR A 119 9.44 0.92 21.19
N PRO A 120 8.53 1.89 20.92
CA PRO A 120 8.41 2.50 19.61
C PRO A 120 9.74 3.12 19.16
N ASP A 121 10.12 2.85 17.91
CA ASP A 121 11.35 3.37 17.31
C ASP A 121 11.00 4.39 16.22
N PHE A 122 10.97 5.66 16.62
CA PHE A 122 10.59 6.76 15.74
C PHE A 122 11.63 7.09 14.67
N SER A 123 12.90 6.67 14.87
CA SER A 123 13.97 6.94 13.90
C SER A 123 13.79 6.21 12.56
N ARG A 124 12.84 5.25 12.51
CA ARG A 124 12.49 4.48 11.32
C ARG A 124 11.54 5.22 10.35
N PHE A 125 11.12 6.44 10.70
CA PHE A 125 10.14 7.22 9.94
C PHE A 125 10.66 8.60 9.49
N ASP A 126 11.93 8.91 9.76
CA ASP A 126 12.58 10.17 9.39
C ASP A 126 13.15 10.15 7.97
#